data_AF-A0A7S1CEN9-F1
#
_entry.id   AF-A0A7S1CEN9-F1
#
_cell.length_a   1.000
_cell.length_b   1.000
_cell.length_c   1.000
_cell.angle_alpha   90.00
_cell.angle_beta   90.00
_cell.angle_gamma   90.00
#
_symmetry.space_group_name_H-M   'P 1'
#
loop_
_entity.id
_entity.type
_entity.pdbx_description
1 polymer ?
#
loop_
_entity_poly.entity_id
_entity_poly.type
_entity_poly.pdbx_seq_one_letter_code
_entity_poly.pdbx_strand_id
1 'polypeptide(L)'
;GLAFPDAIVHCDWLAAGSDKARDKYAMRPYANATLELVRDVINDVAAMFPDEHLHIGGDEVDPQCWLQDDGVRAYLEAHPEVRGTTGMMQQFEARVTAMVEAAGKVAMAWQGVYDDVGEGERGLPASVNVEPWKCWGGLGDAALVRAATHGRGAVQSMCWYLDWDSRWWDYYQHDPLPSDEWLAAQLGN
;
A
#
# COMPACT_ATOMS: atom_id res chain seq x y z
N GLY A 1 8.20 -16.41 -9.07
CA GLY A 1 7.56 -16.16 -10.39
C GLY A 1 8.34 -16.83 -11.51
N LEU A 2 7.83 -16.87 -12.75
CA LEU A 2 8.49 -17.56 -13.87
C LEU A 2 9.77 -16.86 -14.35
N ALA A 3 9.82 -15.53 -14.32
CA ALA A 3 10.98 -14.75 -14.78
C ALA A 3 11.94 -14.38 -13.62
N PHE A 4 11.39 -14.08 -12.44
CA PHE A 4 12.13 -13.71 -11.25
C PHE A 4 11.71 -14.62 -10.08
N PRO A 5 12.29 -15.82 -9.96
CA PRO A 5 11.93 -16.77 -8.91
C PRO A 5 12.31 -16.24 -7.52
N ASP A 6 13.45 -15.57 -7.39
CA ASP A 6 13.98 -15.13 -6.09
C ASP A 6 13.33 -13.86 -5.53
N ALA A 7 12.55 -13.15 -6.35
CA ALA A 7 11.90 -11.89 -5.99
C ALA A 7 10.49 -12.04 -5.40
N ILE A 8 9.95 -13.26 -5.42
CA ILE A 8 8.54 -13.55 -5.13
C ILE A 8 8.48 -14.65 -4.06
N VAL A 9 7.57 -14.54 -3.10
CA VAL A 9 7.37 -15.60 -2.11
C VAL A 9 6.57 -16.77 -2.70
N HIS A 10 6.77 -17.96 -2.14
CA HIS A 10 5.96 -19.13 -2.45
C HIS A 10 5.04 -19.45 -1.27
N CYS A 11 3.73 -19.52 -1.53
CA CYS A 11 2.74 -19.89 -0.54
C CYS A 11 1.64 -20.77 -1.16
N ASP A 12 1.07 -21.64 -0.33
CA ASP A 12 0.02 -22.60 -0.66
C ASP A 12 -1.38 -22.11 -0.25
N TRP A 13 -1.47 -21.03 0.52
CA TRP A 13 -2.74 -20.48 1.01
C TRP A 13 -3.39 -19.50 0.01
N LEU A 14 -4.71 -19.63 -0.13
CA LEU A 14 -5.52 -18.82 -1.02
C LEU A 14 -6.18 -17.70 -0.21
N ALA A 15 -5.73 -16.46 -0.40
CA ALA A 15 -6.52 -15.29 -0.04
C ALA A 15 -7.80 -15.31 -0.88
N ALA A 16 -8.94 -15.47 -0.21
CA ALA A 16 -10.28 -15.72 -0.77
C ALA A 16 -10.39 -16.98 -1.66
N GLY A 17 -11.40 -17.81 -1.41
CA GLY A 17 -11.64 -19.12 -2.05
C GLY A 17 -12.00 -19.12 -3.55
N SER A 18 -11.38 -18.26 -4.36
CA SER A 18 -11.47 -18.28 -5.82
C SER A 18 -10.17 -18.78 -6.47
N ASP A 19 -10.33 -19.62 -7.49
CA ASP A 19 -9.36 -20.53 -8.12
C ASP A 19 -8.17 -19.89 -8.88
N LYS A 20 -7.87 -18.60 -8.72
CA LYS A 20 -6.74 -17.97 -9.42
C LYS A 20 -5.48 -17.94 -8.55
N ALA A 21 -4.85 -19.09 -8.35
CA ALA A 21 -3.59 -19.22 -7.61
C ALA A 21 -2.40 -18.40 -8.18
N ARG A 22 -2.52 -17.85 -9.40
CA ARG A 22 -1.44 -17.13 -10.10
C ARG A 22 -1.31 -15.66 -9.74
N ASP A 23 -2.35 -15.07 -9.16
CA ASP A 23 -2.43 -13.62 -8.86
C ASP A 23 -2.12 -13.32 -7.37
N LYS A 24 -1.54 -14.28 -6.64
CA LYS A 24 -1.55 -14.28 -5.16
C LYS A 24 -0.16 -14.30 -4.51
N TYR A 25 0.91 -14.21 -5.30
CA TYR A 25 2.27 -14.21 -4.75
C TYR A 25 2.78 -12.78 -4.55
N ALA A 26 3.01 -12.42 -3.29
CA ALA A 26 3.65 -11.16 -2.95
C ALA A 26 5.14 -11.17 -3.29
N MET A 27 5.73 -9.98 -3.42
CA MET A 27 7.17 -9.85 -3.48
C MET A 27 7.81 -10.31 -2.16
N ARG A 28 9.06 -10.78 -2.23
CA ARG A 28 9.89 -11.06 -1.05
C ARG A 28 10.57 -9.76 -0.62
N PRO A 29 10.06 -9.02 0.38
CA PRO A 29 10.34 -7.58 0.48
C PRO A 29 11.76 -7.24 0.97
N TYR A 30 12.40 -8.17 1.68
CA TYR A 30 13.74 -7.99 2.21
C TYR A 30 14.86 -8.39 1.23
N ALA A 31 14.54 -9.13 0.17
CA ALA A 31 15.55 -9.75 -0.68
C ALA A 31 16.18 -8.75 -1.65
N ASN A 32 17.50 -8.81 -1.82
CA ASN A 32 18.24 -7.93 -2.73
C ASN A 32 17.72 -8.06 -4.18
N ALA A 33 17.45 -9.28 -4.64
CA ALA A 33 16.91 -9.51 -5.99
C ALA A 33 15.58 -8.77 -6.22
N THR A 34 14.70 -8.71 -5.21
CA THR A 34 13.45 -7.93 -5.26
C THR A 34 13.74 -6.44 -5.37
N LEU A 35 14.61 -5.92 -4.49
CA LEU A 35 14.91 -4.48 -4.43
C LEU A 35 15.62 -3.98 -5.68
N GLU A 36 16.49 -4.79 -6.27
CA GLU A 36 17.15 -4.50 -7.55
C GLU A 36 16.13 -4.47 -8.69
N LEU A 37 15.28 -5.49 -8.78
CA LEU A 37 14.20 -5.55 -9.77
C LEU A 37 13.27 -4.33 -9.69
N VAL A 38 12.81 -4.00 -8.48
CA VAL A 38 11.89 -2.87 -8.26
C VAL A 38 12.55 -1.54 -8.62
N ARG A 39 13.80 -1.33 -8.22
CA ARG A 39 14.56 -0.12 -8.57
C ARG A 39 14.69 0.04 -10.08
N ASP A 40 15.04 -1.03 -10.78
CA ASP A 40 15.26 -0.98 -12.22
C ASP A 40 13.94 -0.69 -12.96
N VAL A 41 12.83 -1.30 -12.54
CA VAL A 41 11.49 -1.00 -13.05
C VAL A 41 11.08 0.45 -12.76
N ILE A 42 11.30 0.96 -11.55
CA ILE A 42 10.98 2.35 -11.19
C ILE A 42 11.76 3.32 -12.07
N ASN A 43 13.06 3.07 -12.29
CA ASN A 43 13.88 3.94 -13.15
C ASN A 43 13.37 3.97 -14.59
N ASP A 44 13.03 2.82 -15.16
CA ASP A 44 12.52 2.73 -16.53
C ASP A 44 11.15 3.41 -16.66
N VAL A 45 10.24 3.19 -15.71
CA VAL A 45 8.91 3.82 -15.68
C VAL A 45 9.05 5.34 -15.49
N ALA A 46 9.87 5.79 -14.54
CA ALA A 46 10.08 7.21 -14.27
C ALA A 46 10.71 7.95 -15.48
N ALA A 47 11.57 7.28 -16.25
CA ALA A 47 12.13 7.83 -17.48
C ALA A 47 11.12 7.91 -18.63
N MET A 48 10.15 6.99 -18.67
CA MET A 48 9.14 6.91 -19.73
C MET A 48 7.96 7.88 -19.52
N PHE A 49 7.52 8.07 -18.27
CA PHE A 49 6.36 8.90 -17.96
C PHE A 49 6.79 10.27 -17.42
N PRO A 50 6.36 11.38 -18.04
CA PRO A 50 6.78 12.72 -17.63
C PRO A 50 6.07 13.24 -16.37
N ASP A 51 4.97 12.60 -15.94
CA ASP A 51 4.22 13.03 -14.76
C ASP A 51 5.09 13.02 -13.50
N GLU A 52 4.86 13.95 -12.59
CA GLU A 52 5.63 14.06 -11.35
C GLU A 52 5.33 12.91 -10.39
N HIS A 53 4.13 12.33 -10.44
CA HIS A 53 3.69 11.29 -9.52
C HIS A 53 3.91 9.89 -10.08
N LEU A 54 4.30 8.98 -9.20
CA LEU A 54 4.37 7.55 -9.51
C LEU A 54 3.61 6.79 -8.41
N HIS A 55 2.54 6.10 -8.81
CA HIS A 55 1.75 5.29 -7.90
C HIS A 55 2.45 3.94 -7.66
N ILE A 56 2.80 3.64 -6.41
CA ILE A 56 3.57 2.44 -6.03
C ILE A 56 2.69 1.27 -5.56
N GLY A 57 1.38 1.47 -5.46
CA GLY A 57 0.43 0.44 -5.06
C GLY A 57 0.39 0.27 -3.55
N GLY A 58 0.72 -0.94 -3.07
CA GLY A 58 0.84 -1.25 -1.64
C GLY A 58 -0.47 -1.68 -0.96
N ASP A 59 -1.44 -2.21 -1.71
CA ASP A 59 -2.71 -2.71 -1.21
C ASP A 59 -2.79 -4.25 -1.17
N GLU A 60 -3.76 -4.75 -0.39
CA GLU A 60 -4.19 -6.16 -0.34
C GLU A 60 -3.09 -7.22 -0.15
N VAL A 61 -1.98 -6.83 0.49
CA VAL A 61 -0.90 -7.76 0.80
C VAL A 61 -1.31 -8.72 1.92
N ASP A 62 -1.28 -10.01 1.64
CA ASP A 62 -1.59 -11.03 2.63
C ASP A 62 -0.32 -11.44 3.43
N PRO A 63 -0.23 -11.09 4.73
CA PRO A 63 0.90 -11.49 5.56
C PRO A 63 0.96 -13.00 5.82
N GLN A 64 -0.14 -13.74 5.67
CA GLN A 64 -0.14 -15.19 5.87
C GLN A 64 0.66 -15.90 4.78
N CYS A 65 0.56 -15.46 3.53
CA CYS A 65 1.39 -15.95 2.43
C CYS A 65 2.88 -15.76 2.72
N TRP A 66 3.30 -14.61 3.24
CA TRP A 66 4.69 -14.36 3.63
C TRP A 66 5.20 -15.33 4.71
N LEU A 67 4.38 -15.66 5.71
CA LEU A 67 4.77 -16.54 6.80
C LEU A 67 4.93 -18.02 6.39
N GLN A 68 4.57 -18.38 5.15
CA GLN A 68 4.84 -19.72 4.61
C GLN A 68 6.20 -19.84 3.93
N ASP A 69 6.82 -18.72 3.55
CA ASP A 69 8.14 -18.72 2.95
C ASP A 69 9.22 -18.88 4.04
N ASP A 70 9.99 -19.96 3.96
CA ASP A 70 11.08 -20.25 4.91
C ASP A 70 12.10 -19.11 5.00
N GLY A 71 12.38 -18.44 3.87
CA GLY A 71 13.28 -17.31 3.84
C GLY A 71 12.74 -16.12 4.62
N VAL A 72 11.44 -15.78 4.46
CA VAL A 72 10.79 -14.72 5.25
C VAL A 72 10.87 -15.03 6.73
N ARG A 73 10.56 -16.27 7.14
CA ARG A 73 10.64 -16.67 8.56
C ARG A 73 12.07 -16.52 9.09
N ALA A 74 13.06 -17.04 8.36
CA ALA A 74 14.47 -16.91 8.72
C ALA A 74 14.92 -15.44 8.79
N TYR A 75 14.46 -14.59 7.88
CA TYR A 75 14.75 -13.16 7.90
C TYR A 75 14.19 -12.49 9.16
N LEU A 76 12.92 -12.73 9.49
CA LEU A 76 12.28 -12.16 10.67
C LEU A 76 12.88 -12.68 11.99
N GLU A 77 13.29 -13.95 12.04
CA GLU A 77 14.02 -14.51 13.19
C GLU A 77 15.41 -13.87 13.36
N ALA A 78 16.11 -13.61 12.25
CA ALA A 78 17.43 -12.97 12.27
C ALA A 78 17.37 -11.46 12.58
N HIS A 79 16.22 -10.82 12.35
CA HIS A 79 16.00 -9.38 12.51
C HIS A 79 14.84 -9.10 13.46
N PRO A 80 14.98 -9.40 14.78
CA PRO A 80 13.90 -9.22 15.76
C PRO A 80 13.45 -7.77 15.94
N GLU A 81 14.24 -6.80 15.48
CA GLU A 81 13.86 -5.39 15.40
C GLU A 81 12.82 -5.10 14.30
N VAL A 82 12.72 -5.95 13.28
CA VAL A 82 11.66 -5.92 12.28
C VAL A 82 10.40 -6.48 12.94
N ARG A 83 9.40 -5.63 13.13
CA ARG A 83 8.14 -5.96 13.83
C ARG A 83 7.24 -6.89 13.01
N GLY A 84 7.69 -8.12 12.79
CA GLY A 84 7.01 -9.13 11.98
C GLY A 84 6.79 -8.66 10.54
N THR A 85 5.73 -9.18 9.92
CA THR A 85 5.32 -8.85 8.55
C THR A 85 4.97 -7.37 8.38
N THR A 86 4.36 -6.75 9.39
CA THR A 86 4.05 -5.30 9.37
C THR A 86 5.33 -4.47 9.26
N GLY A 87 6.32 -4.71 10.13
CA GLY A 87 7.59 -4.00 10.07
C GLY A 87 8.35 -4.23 8.77
N MET A 88 8.25 -5.45 8.21
CA MET A 88 8.86 -5.79 6.92
C MET A 88 8.20 -5.00 5.76
N MET A 89 6.87 -4.92 5.72
CA MET A 89 6.14 -4.13 4.73
C MET A 89 6.54 -2.65 4.82
N GLN A 90 6.60 -2.10 6.03
CA GLN A 90 7.01 -0.71 6.26
C GLN A 90 8.42 -0.42 5.73
N GLN A 91 9.38 -1.30 6.00
CA GLN A 91 10.75 -1.13 5.49
C GLN A 91 10.81 -1.22 3.97
N PHE A 92 10.02 -2.11 3.37
CA PHE A 92 9.94 -2.24 1.91
C PHE A 92 9.38 -0.98 1.28
N GLU A 93 8.25 -0.49 1.77
CA GLU A 93 7.58 0.71 1.26
C GLU A 93 8.44 1.97 1.43
N ALA A 94 9.18 2.08 2.54
CA ALA A 94 10.16 3.15 2.72
C ALA A 94 11.31 3.08 1.70
N ARG A 95 11.80 1.89 1.37
CA ARG A 95 12.84 1.69 0.34
C ARG A 95 12.31 2.00 -1.06
N VAL A 96 11.10 1.55 -1.38
CA VAL A 96 10.44 1.82 -2.66
C VAL A 96 10.20 3.32 -2.83
N THR A 97 9.69 4.00 -1.80
CA THR A 97 9.53 5.45 -1.80
C THR A 97 10.85 6.17 -2.08
N ALA A 98 11.93 5.78 -1.39
CA ALA A 98 13.25 6.38 -1.61
C ALA A 98 13.78 6.17 -3.04
N MET A 99 13.44 5.03 -3.69
CA MET A 99 13.77 4.80 -5.11
C MET A 99 12.99 5.75 -6.03
N VAL A 100 11.70 5.98 -5.76
CA VAL A 100 10.86 6.92 -6.52
C VAL A 100 11.38 8.36 -6.38
N GLU A 101 11.73 8.77 -5.16
CA GLU A 101 12.31 10.09 -4.89
C GLU A 101 13.68 10.27 -5.59
N ALA A 102 14.53 9.24 -5.55
CA ALA A 102 15.81 9.26 -6.24
C ALA A 102 15.66 9.36 -7.77
N ALA A 103 14.54 8.88 -8.33
CA ALA A 103 14.17 9.03 -9.73
C ALA A 103 13.52 10.40 -10.05
N GLY A 104 13.44 11.31 -9.07
CA GLY A 104 12.88 12.66 -9.25
C GLY A 104 11.36 12.69 -9.34
N LYS A 105 10.67 11.72 -8.73
CA LYS A 105 9.21 11.59 -8.70
C LYS A 105 8.67 11.70 -7.27
N VAL A 106 7.38 11.98 -7.16
CA VAL A 106 6.61 11.96 -5.91
C VAL A 106 5.84 10.65 -5.81
N ALA A 107 6.04 9.90 -4.72
CA ALA A 107 5.35 8.64 -4.51
C ALA A 107 3.88 8.87 -4.11
N MET A 108 2.99 8.04 -4.66
CA MET A 108 1.61 7.90 -4.21
C MET A 108 1.31 6.43 -3.93
N ALA A 109 0.58 6.12 -2.86
CA ALA A 109 0.24 4.75 -2.49
C ALA A 109 -1.21 4.63 -2.06
N TRP A 110 -1.77 3.43 -2.19
CA TRP A 110 -3.07 3.10 -1.62
C TRP A 110 -3.05 3.23 -0.10
N GLN A 111 -4.21 3.45 0.51
CA GLN A 111 -4.32 3.50 1.97
C GLN A 111 -3.89 2.21 2.69
N GLY A 112 -3.73 1.07 2.00
CA GLY A 112 -3.29 -0.19 2.63
C GLY A 112 -1.94 -0.05 3.35
N VAL A 113 -1.01 0.71 2.77
CA VAL A 113 0.29 1.04 3.39
C VAL A 113 0.12 1.87 4.67
N TYR A 114 -1.04 2.52 4.82
CA TYR A 114 -1.41 3.38 5.92
C TYR A 114 -2.23 2.65 7.00
N ASP A 115 -3.06 1.70 6.63
CA ASP A 115 -4.02 1.05 7.53
C ASP A 115 -3.36 0.03 8.47
N ASP A 116 -2.32 -0.67 8.01
CA ASP A 116 -1.68 -1.78 8.74
C ASP A 116 -0.67 -1.32 9.81
N VAL A 117 -0.60 -0.01 10.11
CA VAL A 117 0.46 0.57 10.96
C VAL A 117 0.17 0.60 12.45
N GLY A 118 -1.05 0.24 12.89
CA GLY A 118 -1.47 0.36 14.29
C GLY A 118 -1.33 1.78 14.85
N GLU A 119 -1.58 1.96 16.15
CA GLU A 119 -1.33 3.23 16.86
C GLU A 119 0.18 3.45 17.02
N GLY A 120 0.86 3.84 15.94
CA GLY A 120 2.31 3.92 15.89
C GLY A 120 2.85 4.23 14.50
N GLU A 121 2.46 5.37 13.97
CA GLU A 121 2.81 5.97 12.67
C GLU A 121 4.32 6.11 12.43
N ARG A 122 5.03 5.02 12.13
CA ARG A 122 6.47 5.07 11.82
C ARG A 122 6.86 4.38 10.52
N GLY A 123 5.89 4.01 9.68
CA GLY A 123 6.15 3.21 8.49
C GLY A 123 6.38 4.00 7.21
N LEU A 124 5.53 5.01 6.96
CA LEU A 124 5.48 5.68 5.64
C LEU A 124 6.24 7.01 5.66
N PRO A 125 7.22 7.23 4.76
CA PRO A 125 7.91 8.51 4.64
C PRO A 125 6.93 9.67 4.48
N ALA A 126 7.22 10.83 5.08
CA ALA A 126 6.33 12.01 5.11
C ALA A 126 5.94 12.55 3.72
N SER A 127 6.75 12.23 2.71
CA SER A 127 6.65 12.65 1.32
C SER A 127 5.60 11.89 0.48
N VAL A 128 5.09 10.76 0.97
CA VAL A 128 4.14 9.93 0.21
C VAL A 128 2.73 10.51 0.27
N ASN A 129 2.11 10.68 -0.90
CA ASN A 129 0.69 11.00 -1.05
C ASN A 129 -0.16 9.72 -0.93
N VAL A 130 -1.40 9.85 -0.45
CA VAL A 130 -2.25 8.69 -0.13
C VAL A 130 -3.49 8.65 -1.01
N GLU A 131 -3.89 7.46 -1.46
CA GLU A 131 -5.15 7.22 -2.16
C GLU A 131 -6.10 6.36 -1.30
N PRO A 132 -7.06 6.98 -0.56
CA PRO A 132 -8.10 6.24 0.14
C PRO A 132 -9.11 5.60 -0.82
N TRP A 133 -9.32 4.29 -0.65
CA TRP A 133 -10.16 3.47 -1.54
C TRP A 133 -11.22 2.63 -0.80
N LYS A 134 -11.07 2.40 0.51
CA LYS A 134 -11.97 1.56 1.30
C LYS A 134 -13.23 2.32 1.70
N CYS A 135 -14.33 2.04 1.01
CA CYS A 135 -15.63 2.69 1.22
C CYS A 135 -16.38 2.23 2.49
N TRP A 136 -15.89 1.23 3.22
CA TRP A 136 -16.60 0.63 4.36
C TRP A 136 -16.02 1.05 5.71
N GLY A 137 -16.87 1.10 6.72
CA GLY A 137 -16.47 1.27 8.12
C GLY A 137 -15.76 2.59 8.44
N GLY A 138 -15.86 3.61 7.58
CA GLY A 138 -15.14 4.89 7.74
C GLY A 138 -13.63 4.79 7.54
N LEU A 139 -13.12 3.70 6.96
CA LEU A 139 -11.68 3.47 6.79
C LEU A 139 -11.06 4.47 5.80
N GLY A 140 -11.70 4.72 4.67
CA GLY A 140 -11.21 5.70 3.71
C GLY A 140 -11.30 7.14 4.25
N ASP A 141 -12.35 7.49 4.98
CA ASP A 141 -12.49 8.79 5.66
C ASP A 141 -11.35 9.01 6.67
N ALA A 142 -11.06 7.99 7.48
CA ALA A 142 -9.96 8.02 8.43
C ALA A 142 -8.60 8.18 7.74
N ALA A 143 -8.37 7.49 6.61
CA ALA A 143 -7.15 7.63 5.84
C ALA A 143 -7.03 9.04 5.21
N LEU A 144 -8.12 9.58 4.66
CA LEU A 144 -8.16 10.93 4.09
C LEU A 144 -7.81 11.99 5.13
N VAL A 145 -8.53 11.99 6.26
CA VAL A 145 -8.31 12.98 7.33
C VAL A 145 -6.89 12.88 7.85
N ARG A 146 -6.38 11.66 8.01
CA ARG A 146 -5.04 11.49 8.55
C ARG A 146 -3.93 11.89 7.57
N ALA A 147 -4.11 11.67 6.27
CA ALA A 147 -3.23 12.22 5.25
C ALA A 147 -3.21 13.76 5.33
N ALA A 148 -4.40 14.38 5.42
CA ALA A 148 -4.53 15.83 5.51
C ALA A 148 -3.90 16.42 6.78
N THR A 149 -4.12 15.81 7.96
CA THR A 149 -3.53 16.29 9.23
C THR A 149 -2.01 16.17 9.27
N HIS A 150 -1.44 15.26 8.49
CA HIS A 150 0.02 15.12 8.30
C HIS A 150 0.57 15.96 7.14
N GLY A 151 -0.24 16.80 6.50
CA GLY A 151 0.18 17.69 5.42
C GLY A 151 0.52 16.95 4.12
N ARG A 152 -0.03 15.75 3.91
CA ARG A 152 0.15 14.95 2.69
C ARG A 152 -0.93 15.29 1.67
N GLY A 153 -0.59 15.12 0.39
CA GLY A 153 -1.61 15.10 -0.66
C GLY A 153 -2.45 13.82 -0.57
N ALA A 154 -3.72 13.94 -0.92
CA ALA A 154 -4.61 12.80 -1.02
C ALA A 154 -5.48 12.86 -2.28
N VAL A 155 -5.75 11.71 -2.87
CA VAL A 155 -6.72 11.53 -3.95
C VAL A 155 -7.76 10.55 -3.47
N GLN A 156 -9.02 10.96 -3.41
CA GLN A 156 -10.07 10.08 -2.93
C GLN A 156 -10.69 9.29 -4.07
N SER A 157 -10.66 7.96 -3.97
CA SER A 157 -11.36 7.04 -4.88
C SER A 157 -12.36 6.13 -4.17
N MET A 158 -12.43 6.18 -2.82
CA MET A 158 -13.42 5.42 -2.07
C MET A 158 -14.85 5.72 -2.55
N CYS A 159 -15.66 4.67 -2.63
CA CYS A 159 -17.05 4.71 -3.07
C CYS A 159 -17.27 5.10 -4.55
N TRP A 160 -16.21 5.27 -5.35
CA TRP A 160 -16.27 5.51 -6.80
C TRP A 160 -15.67 4.35 -7.63
N TYR A 161 -15.84 3.12 -7.17
CA TYR A 161 -15.50 1.91 -7.91
C TYR A 161 -16.53 1.68 -9.02
N LEU A 162 -16.18 2.07 -10.25
CA LEU A 162 -17.04 1.96 -11.44
C LEU A 162 -17.15 0.53 -11.98
N ASP A 163 -16.29 -0.38 -11.50
CA ASP A 163 -16.37 -1.81 -11.74
C ASP A 163 -17.44 -2.50 -10.88
N TRP A 164 -17.94 -1.83 -9.83
CA TRP A 164 -19.11 -2.28 -9.08
C TRP A 164 -20.40 -1.94 -9.81
N ASP A 165 -21.42 -2.80 -9.68
CA ASP A 165 -22.76 -2.58 -10.24
C ASP A 165 -23.57 -1.62 -9.34
N SER A 166 -23.12 -0.38 -9.25
CA SER A 166 -23.80 0.71 -8.52
C SER A 166 -24.46 1.68 -9.49
N ARG A 167 -25.48 2.40 -9.02
CA ARG A 167 -26.18 3.37 -9.87
C ARG A 167 -25.40 4.68 -9.89
N TRP A 168 -25.50 5.42 -11.00
CA TRP A 168 -24.79 6.71 -11.12
C TRP A 168 -25.13 7.71 -10.02
N TRP A 169 -26.36 7.67 -9.49
CA TRP A 169 -26.78 8.55 -8.40
C TRP A 169 -26.21 8.16 -7.05
N ASP A 170 -25.76 6.91 -6.86
CA ASP A 170 -25.06 6.50 -5.65
C ASP A 170 -23.70 7.20 -5.62
N TYR A 171 -22.96 7.19 -6.75
CA TYR A 171 -21.71 7.95 -6.91
C TYR A 171 -21.90 9.45 -6.73
N TYR A 172 -22.97 10.02 -7.30
CA TYR A 172 -23.23 11.46 -7.26
C TYR A 172 -23.58 11.97 -5.86
N GLN A 173 -24.16 11.12 -5.00
CA GLN A 173 -24.53 11.48 -3.63
C GLN A 173 -23.37 11.40 -2.64
N HIS A 174 -22.27 10.75 -3.02
CA HIS A 174 -21.09 10.69 -2.16
C HIS A 174 -20.40 12.06 -2.09
N ASP A 175 -20.28 12.57 -0.87
CA ASP A 175 -19.45 13.74 -0.58
C ASP A 175 -17.97 13.30 -0.57
N PRO A 176 -17.06 13.99 -1.30
CA PRO A 176 -15.62 13.74 -1.18
C PRO A 176 -15.08 13.96 0.24
N LEU A 177 -15.79 14.67 1.11
CA LEU A 177 -15.37 14.93 2.48
C LEU A 177 -16.28 14.21 3.48
N PRO A 178 -15.72 13.72 4.61
CA PRO A 178 -16.53 13.26 5.72
C PRO A 178 -17.41 14.40 6.25
N SER A 179 -18.55 14.07 6.86
CA SER A 179 -19.44 15.09 7.43
C SER A 179 -18.75 15.88 8.55
N ASP A 180 -19.17 17.13 8.74
CA ASP A 180 -18.67 17.98 9.84
C ASP A 180 -18.84 17.31 11.22
N GLU A 181 -19.96 16.59 11.42
CA GLU A 181 -20.21 15.82 12.64
C GLU A 181 -19.19 14.69 12.84
N TRP A 182 -18.86 13.97 11.76
CA TRP A 182 -17.85 12.92 11.81
C TRP A 182 -16.46 13.49 12.07
N LEU A 183 -16.10 14.58 11.39
CA LEU A 183 -14.83 15.28 11.59
C LEU A 183 -14.67 15.77 13.04
N ALA A 184 -15.72 16.39 13.60
CA ALA A 184 -15.73 16.85 14.99
C ALA A 184 -15.47 15.69 15.97
N ALA A 185 -16.13 14.54 15.75
CA ALA A 185 -15.96 13.35 16.57
C ALA A 185 -14.54 12.76 16.52
N GLN A 186 -13.87 12.81 15.37
CA GLN A 186 -12.49 12.31 15.22
C GLN A 186 -11.43 13.28 15.73
N LEU A 187 -11.67 14.58 15.59
CA LEU A 187 -10.69 15.63 15.93
C LEU A 187 -10.82 16.12 17.37
N GLY A 188 -11.83 15.67 18.11
CA GLY A 188 -12.03 15.99 19.53
C GLY A 188 -12.49 17.43 19.79
N ASN A 189 -13.23 18.02 18.83
CA ASN A 189 -13.76 19.39 18.89
C ASN A 189 -15.28 19.39 19.06
#